data_AF-A0A931VT92-F1
#
_entry.id   AF-A0A931VT92-F1
#
_cell.length_a   1.000
_cell.length_b   1.000
_cell.length_c   1.000
_cell.angle_alpha   90.00
_cell.angle_beta   90.00
_cell.angle_gamma   90.00
#
_symmetry.space_group_name_H-M   'P 1'
#
loop_
_entity.id
_entity.type
_entity.pdbx_description
1 polymer ?
#
loop_
_entity_poly.entity_id
_entity_poly.type
_entity_poly.pdbx_seq_one_letter_code
_entity_poly.pdbx_strand_id
1 'polypeptide(L)'
;EGAPFRDLDLGIYLTGVGEDRMTEYAIDLALELERTAGFPVDVRVLNGAPLSFLCNVFRGEIVVSRDDDLRVREVEDAVRHHLDTEPLVRRSLRELAEA
;
A
#
# COMPACT_ATOMS: atom_id res chain seq x y z
N GLU A 1 10.38 -8.84 22.01
CA GLU A 1 11.60 -9.07 21.20
C GLU A 1 11.66 -8.00 20.13
N GLY A 2 12.76 -7.25 20.05
CA GLY A 2 12.96 -6.21 19.05
C GLY A 2 13.70 -6.79 17.85
N ALA A 3 12.95 -7.16 16.82
CA ALA A 3 13.56 -7.38 15.51
C ALA A 3 14.25 -6.07 15.06
N PRO A 4 15.38 -6.14 14.33
CA PRO A 4 15.99 -4.94 13.78
C PRO A 4 14.99 -4.25 12.85
N PHE A 5 14.55 -3.05 13.22
CA PHE A 5 13.76 -2.17 12.36
C PHE A 5 14.65 -1.77 11.18
N ARG A 6 14.27 -2.20 9.97
CA ARG A 6 15.15 -2.12 8.80
C ARG A 6 14.74 -1.02 7.83
N ASP A 7 13.44 -0.78 7.72
CA ASP A 7 12.80 0.13 6.78
C ASP A 7 11.40 0.53 7.28
N LEU A 8 10.96 1.74 6.91
CA LEU A 8 9.58 2.20 7.08
C LEU A 8 8.86 2.13 5.73
N ASP A 9 7.90 1.23 5.58
CA ASP A 9 7.01 1.21 4.42
C ASP A 9 5.83 2.18 4.62
N LEU A 10 5.65 3.11 3.69
CA LEU A 10 4.60 4.13 3.74
C LEU A 10 3.76 4.12 2.46
N GLY A 11 2.47 3.82 2.60
CA GLY A 11 1.48 4.00 1.53
C GLY A 11 0.89 5.41 1.52
N ILE A 12 0.91 6.09 0.37
CA ILE A 12 0.29 7.42 0.19
C ILE A 12 -0.78 7.40 -0.89
N TYR A 13 -1.93 8.02 -0.60
CA TYR A 13 -2.96 8.28 -1.61
C TYR A 13 -2.90 9.76 -1.99
N LEU A 14 -2.75 10.04 -3.28
CA LEU A 14 -2.58 11.40 -3.81
C LEU A 14 -3.83 11.85 -4.57
N THR A 15 -4.22 13.10 -4.34
CA THR A 15 -5.31 13.77 -5.06
C THR A 15 -4.80 15.09 -5.61
N GLY A 16 -5.21 15.46 -6.83
CA GLY A 16 -4.79 16.73 -7.46
C GLY A 16 -3.35 16.74 -8.00
N VAL A 17 -2.69 15.60 -8.02
CA VAL A 17 -1.39 15.37 -8.67
C VAL A 17 -1.65 14.55 -9.94
N GLY A 18 -1.08 14.96 -11.08
CA GLY A 18 -1.17 14.17 -12.32
C GLY A 18 -0.47 12.83 -12.18
N GLU A 19 -1.00 11.78 -12.81
CA GLU A 19 -0.44 10.41 -12.75
C GLU A 19 1.05 10.37 -13.11
N ASP A 20 1.46 11.17 -14.09
CA ASP A 20 2.84 11.33 -14.55
C ASP A 20 3.79 11.90 -13.48
N ARG A 21 3.24 12.60 -12.48
CA ARG A 21 3.98 13.25 -11.38
C ARG A 21 3.92 12.46 -10.07
N MET A 22 3.04 11.48 -9.94
CA MET A 22 2.85 10.75 -8.68
C MET A 22 4.10 9.97 -8.25
N THR A 23 4.78 9.34 -9.20
CA THR A 23 6.02 8.59 -8.92
C THR A 23 7.15 9.52 -8.45
N GLU A 24 7.34 10.65 -9.11
CA GLU A 24 8.34 11.66 -8.72
C GLU A 24 8.04 12.19 -7.32
N TYR A 25 6.78 12.50 -7.03
CA TYR A 25 6.35 12.94 -5.71
C TYR A 25 6.68 11.92 -4.62
N ALA A 26 6.42 10.63 -4.86
CA ALA A 26 6.72 9.58 -3.89
C ALA A 26 8.23 9.44 -3.64
N ILE A 27 9.05 9.53 -4.68
CA ILE A 27 10.52 9.50 -4.57
C ILE A 27 11.03 10.69 -3.75
N ASP A 28 10.57 11.90 -4.06
CA ASP A 28 10.99 13.11 -3.35
C ASP A 28 10.61 13.04 -1.87
N LEU A 29 9.39 12.57 -1.58
CA LEU A 29 8.91 12.39 -0.21
C LEU A 29 9.71 11.33 0.55
N ALA A 30 10.05 10.20 -0.09
CA ALA A 30 10.90 9.18 0.51
C ALA A 30 12.24 9.78 0.95
N LEU A 31 12.92 10.49 0.04
CA LEU A 31 14.22 11.12 0.33
C LEU A 31 14.14 12.19 1.43
N GLU A 32 13.04 12.93 1.52
CA GLU A 32 12.80 13.89 2.61
C GLU A 32 12.61 13.19 3.96
N LEU A 33 11.80 12.12 3.99
CA LEU A 33 11.53 11.35 5.20
C LEU A 33 12.79 10.62 5.68
N GLU A 34 13.57 10.01 4.78
CA GLU A 34 14.83 9.35 5.13
C GLU A 34 15.82 10.31 5.80
N ARG A 35 15.97 11.51 5.25
CA ARG A 35 16.83 12.56 5.83
C ARG A 35 16.38 13.00 7.22
N THR A 36 15.08 13.01 7.45
CA THR A 36 14.47 13.46 8.71
C THR A 36 14.46 12.35 9.77
N ALA A 37 14.15 11.12 9.37
CA ALA A 37 14.00 9.97 10.25
C ALA A 37 15.34 9.30 10.59
N GLY A 38 16.34 9.41 9.71
CA GLY A 38 17.66 8.82 9.91
C GLY A 38 17.75 7.31 9.61
N PHE A 39 16.72 6.76 8.94
CA PHE A 39 16.65 5.37 8.48
C PHE A 39 15.90 5.29 7.13
N PRO A 40 16.02 4.16 6.38
CA PRO A 40 15.37 4.01 5.08
C PRO A 40 13.84 4.06 5.15
N VAL A 41 13.22 4.71 4.15
CA VAL A 41 11.76 4.87 4.05
C VAL A 41 11.33 4.55 2.61
N ASP A 42 10.54 3.49 2.42
CA ASP A 42 9.94 3.16 1.12
C ASP A 42 8.54 3.81 1.02
N VAL A 43 8.37 4.76 0.11
CA VAL A 43 7.08 5.43 -0.12
C VAL A 43 6.46 4.91 -1.40
N ARG A 44 5.22 4.41 -1.31
CA ARG A 44 4.47 3.90 -2.46
C ARG A 44 3.13 4.58 -2.64
N VAL A 45 2.83 4.91 -3.88
CA VAL A 45 1.53 5.48 -4.29
C VAL A 45 0.48 4.37 -4.30
N LEU A 46 -0.64 4.62 -3.63
CA LEU A 46 -1.78 3.69 -3.54
C LEU A 46 -2.73 3.83 -4.73
N ASN A 47 -2.76 5.00 -5.38
CA ASN A 47 -3.58 5.23 -6.57
C ASN A 47 -3.26 4.18 -7.66
N GLY A 48 -4.26 3.35 -7.99
CA GLY A 48 -4.12 2.31 -9.01
C GLY A 48 -3.13 1.18 -8.66
N ALA A 49 -2.68 1.08 -7.41
CA ALA A 49 -1.76 0.03 -7.01
C ALA A 49 -2.42 -1.36 -7.09
N PRO A 50 -1.65 -2.45 -7.29
CA PRO A 50 -2.20 -3.80 -7.33
C PRO A 50 -3.00 -4.14 -6.07
N LEU A 51 -4.11 -4.85 -6.24
CA LEU A 51 -5.01 -5.24 -5.15
C LEU A 51 -4.30 -5.93 -3.97
N SER A 52 -3.37 -6.84 -4.27
CA SER A 52 -2.59 -7.55 -3.26
C SER A 52 -1.74 -6.60 -2.41
N PHE A 53 -1.18 -5.55 -3.04
CA PHE A 53 -0.42 -4.52 -2.35
C PHE A 53 -1.32 -3.66 -1.47
N LEU A 54 -2.46 -3.20 -2.00
CA LEU A 54 -3.45 -2.42 -1.24
C LEU A 54 -3.94 -3.17 0.00
N CYS A 55 -4.26 -4.46 -0.15
CA CYS A 55 -4.70 -5.29 0.98
C CYS A 55 -3.62 -5.46 2.06
N ASN A 56 -2.34 -5.42 1.69
CA ASN A 56 -1.25 -5.43 2.65
C ASN A 56 -1.15 -4.08 3.39
N VAL A 57 -1.18 -2.97 2.66
CA VAL A 57 -1.09 -1.62 3.23
C VAL A 57 -2.28 -1.31 4.14
N PHE A 58 -3.51 -1.63 3.74
CA PHE A 58 -4.71 -1.33 4.51
C PHE A 58 -4.84 -2.12 5.82
N ARG A 59 -4.03 -3.17 6.02
CA ARG A 59 -3.91 -3.86 7.32
C ARG A 59 -2.92 -3.18 8.26
N GLY A 60 -2.19 -2.18 7.79
CA GLY A 60 -1.25 -1.39 8.57
C GLY A 60 -1.92 -0.32 9.43
N GLU A 61 -1.11 0.62 9.90
CA GLU A 61 -1.54 1.73 10.75
C GLU A 61 -1.74 3.02 9.94
N ILE A 62 -2.81 3.76 10.24
CA ILE A 62 -3.08 5.05 9.63
C ILE A 62 -2.20 6.11 10.27
N VAL A 63 -1.30 6.72 9.49
CA VAL A 63 -0.45 7.82 9.96
C VAL A 63 -1.21 9.15 9.92
N VAL A 64 -1.83 9.47 8.77
CA VAL A 64 -2.63 10.69 8.55
C VAL A 64 -3.75 10.38 7.56
N SER A 65 -4.92 10.97 7.76
CA SER A 65 -5.99 10.98 6.76
C SER A 65 -6.63 12.36 6.69
N ARG A 66 -6.80 12.87 5.47
CA ARG A 66 -7.40 14.19 5.20
C ARG A 66 -8.83 14.08 4.68
N ASP A 67 -9.20 12.93 4.14
CA ASP A 67 -10.51 12.62 3.59
C ASP A 67 -10.86 11.17 3.98
N ASP A 68 -11.64 11.05 5.05
CA ASP A 68 -12.05 9.77 5.61
C ASP A 68 -13.04 9.04 4.69
N ASP A 69 -13.89 9.77 3.97
CA ASP A 69 -14.87 9.19 3.05
C ASP A 69 -14.19 8.58 1.83
N LEU A 70 -13.15 9.24 1.30
CA LEU A 70 -12.28 8.66 0.28
C LEU A 70 -11.56 7.42 0.82
N ARG A 71 -10.94 7.51 2.01
CA ARG A 71 -10.23 6.36 2.60
C ARG A 71 -11.15 5.15 2.76
N VAL A 72 -12.34 5.33 3.32
CA VAL A 72 -13.28 4.22 3.53
C VAL A 72 -13.68 3.60 2.19
N ARG A 73 -14.01 4.41 1.18
CA ARG A 73 -14.36 3.89 -0.15
C ARG A 73 -13.25 3.05 -0.77
N GLU A 74 -12.02 3.53 -0.75
CA GLU A 74 -10.87 2.81 -1.31
C GLU A 74 -10.60 1.48 -0.57
N VAL A 75 -10.75 1.48 0.76
CA VAL A 75 -10.62 0.26 1.57
C VAL A 75 -11.77 -0.71 1.27
N GLU A 76 -13.01 -0.24 1.21
CA GLU A 76 -14.18 -1.07 0.91
C GLU A 76 -14.07 -1.73 -0.46
N ASP A 77 -13.67 -0.97 -1.49
CA ASP A 77 -13.51 -1.48 -2.84
C ASP A 77 -12.38 -2.52 -2.91
N ALA A 78 -11.24 -2.27 -2.26
CA ALA A 78 -10.17 -3.26 -2.18
C ALA A 78 -10.60 -4.53 -1.42
N VAL A 79 -11.29 -4.40 -0.28
CA VAL A 79 -11.78 -5.55 0.48
C VAL A 79 -12.76 -6.38 -0.35
N ARG A 80 -13.70 -5.74 -1.06
CA ARG A 80 -14.66 -6.42 -1.94
C ARG A 80 -13.93 -7.23 -3.00
N HIS A 81 -13.02 -6.61 -3.75
CA HIS A 81 -12.26 -7.30 -4.78
C HIS A 81 -11.37 -8.42 -4.24
N HIS A 82 -10.82 -8.25 -3.03
CA HIS A 82 -10.02 -9.29 -2.38
C HIS A 82 -10.87 -10.52 -2.05
N LEU A 83 -12.07 -10.32 -1.49
CA LEU A 83 -12.99 -11.41 -1.16
C LEU A 83 -13.48 -12.17 -2.40
N ASP A 84 -13.66 -11.48 -3.53
CA ASP A 84 -14.05 -12.10 -4.80
C ASP A 84 -12.92 -12.95 -5.41
N THR A 85 -11.67 -12.52 -5.23
CA THR A 85 -10.48 -13.15 -5.86
C THR A 85 -9.81 -14.22 -5.01
N GLU A 86 -9.81 -14.07 -3.68
CA GLU A 86 -9.18 -15.02 -2.73
C GLU A 86 -9.59 -16.48 -2.94
N PRO A 87 -10.88 -16.83 -3.13
CA PRO A 87 -11.29 -18.22 -3.32
C PRO A 87 -10.65 -18.84 -4.57
N LEU A 88 -10.55 -18.05 -5.64
CA LEU A 88 -9.96 -18.48 -6.91
C LEU A 88 -8.45 -18.70 -6.76
N VAL A 89 -7.74 -17.73 -6.17
CA VAL A 89 -6.29 -17.81 -5.94
C VAL A 89 -5.96 -19.02 -5.05
N ARG A 90 -6.69 -19.21 -3.95
CA ARG A 90 -6.48 -20.35 -3.04
C ARG A 90 -6.68 -21.70 -3.74
N ARG A 91 -7.67 -21.79 -4.63
CA ARG A 91 -7.90 -23.01 -5.42
C ARG A 91 -6.73 -23.28 -6.36
N SER A 92 -6.30 -22.28 -7.13
CA SER A 92 -5.17 -22.43 -8.06
C SER A 92 -3.87 -22.82 -7.35
N LEU A 93 -3.60 -22.22 -6.18
CA LEU A 93 -2.41 -22.57 -5.39
C LEU A 93 -2.45 -24.00 -4.86
N ARG A 94 -3.63 -24.51 -4.48
CA ARG A 94 -3.79 -25.92 -4.06
C ARG A 94 -3.54 -26.88 -5.22
N GLU A 95 -4.12 -26.60 -6.39
CA GLU A 95 -3.94 -27.42 -7.59
C GLU A 95 -2.45 -27.51 -8.01
N LEU A 96 -1.69 -26.42 -7.85
CA LEU A 96 -0.24 -26.41 -8.12
C LEU A 96 0.58 -27.18 -7.08
N ALA A 97 0.15 -27.21 -5.82
CA ALA A 97 0.85 -27.92 -4.75
C ALA A 97 0.62 -29.45 -4.78
N GLU A 98 -0.46 -29.88 -5.42
CA GLU A 98 -0.82 -31.29 -5.61
C GLU A 98 -0.26 -31.90 -6.92
N ALA A 99 0.35 -31.08 -7.78
CA ALA A 99 0.97 -31.47 -9.05
C ALA A 99 2.48 -31.77 -8.92
#